data_AF-G8YEF6-F1
#
_entry.id   AF-G8YEF6-F1
#
_cell.length_a   1.000
_cell.length_b   1.000
_cell.length_c   1.000
_cell.angle_alpha   90.00
_cell.angle_beta   90.00
_cell.angle_gamma   90.00
#
_symmetry.space_group_name_H-M   'P 1'
#
loop_
_entity.id
_entity.type
_entity.pdbx_description
1 polymer ?
#
loop_
_entity_poly.entity_id
_entity_poly.type
_entity_poly.pdbx_seq_one_letter_code
_entity_poly.pdbx_strand_id
1 'polypeptide(L)'
;MSRIQQKLAITFVLLIGLVLLVKSQTYRHEINKMSSDGSGSASSNNEKSNEGSSEAGHDNAPKDNNNNHKKAEQTIESCTVFNPHLHTFVDLRGLSSIENDGKPLPWSARGYDKKLNFTLGICSTAFKKSHDKGDEIKDSVNSSSIGGYYIDPASGKYVSIGEYSTTPVVRGKKISLSYTNGSYCDNLQNSKTGEKLRKSTTLLFTCDRDMLSRGTISFVDSIDDCHYIFEIKSPHACPTAAKSDDLAVIWIFLLILVAALTVFFLGGSVYRLFTRKPQITSVSF
;
A
#
# COMPACT_ATOMS: atom_id res chain seq x y z
N MET A 1 0.87 16.34 8.93
CA MET A 1 1.14 17.16 10.14
C MET A 1 1.01 18.63 9.73
N SER A 2 0.09 19.40 10.32
CA SER A 2 -0.22 20.77 9.90
C SER A 2 1.00 21.70 10.03
N ARG A 3 1.22 22.62 9.08
CA ARG A 3 2.30 23.64 9.12
C ARG A 3 2.33 24.42 10.45
N ILE A 4 1.20 24.46 11.16
CA ILE A 4 1.05 25.07 12.48
C ILE A 4 1.82 24.29 13.55
N GLN A 5 1.78 22.96 13.51
CA GLN A 5 2.49 22.09 14.47
C GLN A 5 4.02 22.19 14.29
N GLN A 6 4.48 22.32 13.05
CA GLN A 6 5.90 22.52 12.75
C GLN A 6 6.41 23.88 13.27
N LYS A 7 5.61 24.94 13.13
CA LYS A 7 5.96 26.27 13.68
C LYS A 7 6.01 26.27 15.20
N LEU A 8 5.04 25.62 15.86
CA LEU A 8 5.00 25.47 17.31
C LEU A 8 6.22 24.72 17.86
N ALA A 9 6.62 23.63 17.21
CA ALA A 9 7.81 22.87 17.60
C ALA A 9 9.10 23.70 17.47
N ILE A 10 9.26 24.42 16.36
CA ILE A 10 10.44 25.29 16.13
C ILE A 10 10.50 26.41 17.17
N THR A 11 9.38 27.06 17.47
CA THR A 11 9.33 28.11 18.50
C THR A 11 9.66 27.59 19.89
N PHE A 12 9.23 26.37 20.21
CA PHE A 12 9.48 25.76 21.51
C PHE A 12 10.96 25.37 21.67
N VAL A 13 11.58 24.81 20.62
CA VAL A 13 13.01 24.49 20.60
C VAL A 13 13.87 25.76 20.70
N LEU A 14 13.49 26.84 20.00
CA LEU A 14 14.18 28.12 20.10
C LEU A 14 14.06 28.72 21.51
N LEU A 15 12.88 28.66 22.14
CA LEU A 15 12.67 29.11 23.52
C LEU A 15 13.53 28.34 24.52
N ILE A 16 13.58 27.01 24.41
CA ILE A 16 14.42 26.17 25.26
C ILE A 16 15.90 26.49 25.02
N GLY A 17 16.32 26.64 23.77
CA GLY A 17 17.69 27.04 23.42
C GLY A 17 18.07 28.39 24.02
N LEU A 18 17.17 29.37 23.98
CA LEU A 18 17.38 30.71 24.54
C LEU A 18 17.49 30.66 26.07
N VAL A 19 16.63 29.89 26.74
CA VAL A 19 16.70 29.68 28.19
C VAL A 19 18.02 29.01 28.59
N LEU A 20 18.48 28.01 27.84
CA LEU A 20 19.76 27.34 28.08
C LEU A 20 20.95 28.27 27.83
N LEU A 21 20.91 29.10 26.77
CA LEU A 21 21.95 30.07 26.47
C LEU A 21 22.06 31.15 27.55
N VAL A 22 20.92 31.69 28.01
CA VAL A 22 20.87 32.66 29.11
C VAL A 22 21.46 32.05 30.37
N LYS A 23 21.08 30.82 30.73
CA LYS A 23 21.62 30.10 31.88
C LYS A 23 23.13 29.82 31.75
N SER A 24 23.61 29.57 30.53
CA SER A 24 25.04 29.37 30.24
C SER A 24 25.87 30.66 30.38
N GLN A 25 25.29 31.83 30.07
CA GLN A 25 25.98 33.11 30.24
C GLN A 25 26.10 33.50 31.71
N THR A 26 25.07 33.24 32.51
CA THR A 26 25.13 33.41 33.98
C THR A 26 26.22 32.52 34.60
N TYR A 27 26.43 31.31 34.06
CA TYR A 27 27.48 30.40 34.52
C TYR A 27 28.91 30.82 34.11
N ARG A 28 29.10 31.43 32.93
CA ARG A 28 30.42 31.95 32.52
C ARG A 28 30.89 33.14 33.35
N HIS A 29 29.99 33.92 33.93
CA HIS A 29 30.36 35.08 34.74
C HIS A 29 30.91 34.72 36.13
N GLU A 30 30.65 33.49 36.61
CA GLU A 30 31.24 32.94 37.84
C GLU A 30 32.62 32.27 37.62
N ILE A 31 32.90 31.77 36.41
CA ILE A 31 34.16 31.04 36.14
C ILE A 31 35.36 31.97 35.86
N ASN A 32 35.14 33.23 35.45
CA ASN A 32 36.23 34.16 35.16
C ASN A 32 36.94 34.76 36.41
N LYS A 33 36.68 34.24 37.62
CA LYS A 33 37.34 34.69 38.87
C LYS A 33 38.39 33.71 39.43
N MET A 34 38.66 32.59 38.77
CA MET A 34 39.76 31.66 39.11
C MET A 34 40.45 31.23 37.82
N SER A 35 41.50 31.96 37.41
CA SER A 35 42.91 31.53 37.52
C SER A 35 43.14 30.17 36.85
N SER A 36 43.64 30.15 35.61
CA SER A 36 45.07 30.18 35.26
C SER A 36 45.72 28.79 35.34
N ASP A 37 46.64 28.55 34.41
CA ASP A 37 47.34 27.30 34.06
C ASP A 37 46.50 26.33 33.21
N GLY A 38 46.94 25.79 32.07
CA GLY A 38 48.19 25.84 31.35
C GLY A 38 48.12 24.78 30.23
N SER A 39 48.38 25.20 29.00
CA SER A 39 48.87 24.44 27.82
C SER A 39 48.65 22.91 27.66
N GLY A 40 48.17 22.54 26.46
CA GLY A 40 49.03 21.79 25.53
C GLY A 40 48.71 20.32 25.25
N SER A 41 48.11 20.10 24.06
CA SER A 41 48.40 19.07 23.05
C SER A 41 48.65 17.61 23.44
N ALA A 42 47.87 16.70 22.84
CA ALA A 42 48.22 15.29 22.69
C ALA A 42 48.05 14.84 21.24
N SER A 43 49.06 14.11 20.75
CA SER A 43 49.19 13.57 19.39
C SER A 43 49.28 12.04 19.45
N SER A 44 48.79 11.40 18.39
CA SER A 44 49.29 10.16 17.75
C SER A 44 49.02 8.74 18.31
N ASN A 45 48.52 7.90 17.38
CA ASN A 45 49.06 6.62 16.86
C ASN A 45 48.37 5.26 17.18
N ASN A 46 48.15 4.52 16.06
CA ASN A 46 48.27 3.08 15.75
C ASN A 46 47.67 2.04 16.74
N GLU A 47 47.08 0.92 16.31
CA GLU A 47 47.63 -0.16 15.48
C GLU A 47 46.50 -1.13 15.02
N LYS A 48 46.88 -2.16 14.28
CA LYS A 48 46.22 -2.91 13.21
C LYS A 48 45.95 -4.37 13.63
N SER A 49 44.95 -5.04 13.05
CA SER A 49 44.97 -6.52 12.88
C SER A 49 44.06 -6.96 11.71
N ASN A 50 44.66 -7.67 10.74
CA ASN A 50 44.03 -8.54 9.72
C ASN A 50 43.61 -9.88 10.38
N GLU A 51 42.88 -10.85 9.80
CA GLU A 51 43.07 -11.58 8.52
C GLU A 51 41.93 -12.63 8.33
N GLY A 52 41.35 -12.78 7.12
CA GLY A 52 41.30 -14.03 6.30
C GLY A 52 39.89 -14.66 6.18
N SER A 53 39.19 -14.63 5.02
CA SER A 53 39.17 -15.56 3.83
C SER A 53 38.53 -16.95 4.12
N SER A 54 37.58 -17.55 3.37
CA SER A 54 37.34 -17.65 1.91
C SER A 54 35.91 -18.18 1.53
N GLU A 55 35.41 -17.77 0.34
CA GLU A 55 34.75 -18.49 -0.81
C GLU A 55 33.63 -19.56 -0.60
N ALA A 56 32.62 -19.80 -1.48
CA ALA A 56 32.23 -19.44 -2.87
C ALA A 56 30.70 -19.63 -3.05
N GLY A 57 29.95 -18.83 -3.83
CA GLY A 57 29.64 -18.96 -5.29
C GLY A 57 28.12 -19.20 -5.48
N HIS A 58 27.37 -18.78 -6.52
CA HIS A 58 27.63 -18.06 -7.77
C HIS A 58 26.27 -17.51 -8.26
N ASP A 59 26.20 -16.20 -8.52
CA ASP A 59 25.09 -15.50 -9.17
C ASP A 59 25.24 -15.55 -10.70
N ASN A 60 24.13 -15.47 -11.44
CA ASN A 60 24.14 -14.99 -12.81
C ASN A 60 23.08 -13.90 -13.02
N ALA A 61 23.57 -12.72 -13.38
CA ALA A 61 22.84 -11.57 -13.88
C ALA A 61 22.25 -11.83 -15.28
N PRO A 62 21.40 -10.92 -15.79
CA PRO A 62 21.97 -9.89 -16.67
C PRO A 62 21.64 -8.45 -16.25
N LYS A 63 22.63 -7.58 -16.46
CA LYS A 63 22.53 -6.12 -16.42
C LYS A 63 21.83 -5.61 -17.67
N ASP A 64 21.07 -4.52 -17.54
CA ASP A 64 21.18 -3.46 -18.52
C ASP A 64 20.98 -2.08 -17.89
N ASN A 65 21.92 -1.18 -18.18
CA ASN A 65 22.00 0.18 -17.68
C ASN A 65 21.29 1.11 -18.66
N ASN A 66 20.43 2.00 -18.17
CA ASN A 66 20.31 3.33 -18.78
C ASN A 66 19.70 4.35 -17.81
N ASN A 67 20.53 5.33 -17.44
CA ASN A 67 20.13 6.53 -16.72
C ASN A 67 19.37 7.46 -17.67
N ASN A 68 18.09 7.70 -17.39
CA ASN A 68 17.38 8.87 -17.89
C ASN A 68 16.36 9.32 -16.84
N HIS A 69 16.61 10.50 -16.28
CA HIS A 69 15.68 11.22 -15.40
C HIS A 69 14.43 11.59 -16.23
N LYS A 70 13.44 10.70 -16.24
CA LYS A 70 12.16 10.90 -16.92
C LYS A 70 11.06 10.76 -15.86
N LYS A 71 10.32 11.85 -15.67
CA LYS A 71 9.11 12.00 -14.85
C LYS A 71 8.34 10.67 -14.74
N ALA A 72 8.23 10.13 -13.53
CA ALA A 72 7.63 8.83 -13.25
C ALA A 72 6.15 8.81 -13.66
N GLU A 73 5.88 8.20 -14.81
CA GLU A 73 4.58 7.66 -15.13
C GLU A 73 4.46 6.35 -14.37
N GLN A 74 3.62 6.34 -13.33
CA GLN A 74 3.38 5.15 -12.51
C GLN A 74 2.82 4.04 -13.40
N THR A 75 3.59 2.97 -13.61
CA THR A 75 3.08 1.72 -14.18
C THR A 75 2.08 1.13 -13.19
N ILE A 76 0.78 1.33 -13.44
CA ILE A 76 -0.30 0.79 -12.60
C ILE A 76 -0.23 -0.73 -12.70
N GLU A 77 -0.03 -1.41 -11.56
CA GLU A 77 -0.01 -2.87 -11.50
C GLU A 77 -1.38 -3.44 -11.90
N SER A 78 -1.36 -4.60 -12.56
CA SER A 78 -2.55 -5.32 -12.98
C SER A 78 -3.51 -5.54 -11.79
N CYS A 79 -4.79 -5.23 -11.98
CA CYS A 79 -5.86 -5.32 -10.98
C CYS A 79 -5.77 -4.33 -9.79
N THR A 80 -5.14 -3.17 -9.99
CA THR A 80 -5.08 -2.10 -8.99
C THR A 80 -5.64 -0.80 -9.53
N VAL A 81 -6.14 0.06 -8.64
CA VAL A 81 -6.66 1.37 -9.03
C VAL A 81 -6.29 2.44 -8.02
N PHE A 82 -5.87 3.59 -8.52
CA PHE A 82 -5.61 4.79 -7.73
C PHE A 82 -6.67 5.84 -8.00
N ASN A 83 -7.24 6.42 -6.94
CA ASN A 83 -8.15 7.56 -7.05
C ASN A 83 -7.35 8.87 -6.86
N PRO A 84 -7.17 9.69 -7.91
CA PRO A 84 -6.40 10.93 -7.81
C PRO A 84 -7.08 11.99 -6.93
N HIS A 85 -8.40 11.96 -6.79
CA HIS A 85 -9.14 12.96 -6.01
C HIS A 85 -9.09 12.69 -4.51
N LEU A 86 -9.09 11.42 -4.11
CA LEU A 86 -9.08 11.01 -2.70
C LEU A 86 -7.69 10.58 -2.22
N HIS A 87 -6.71 10.49 -3.12
CA HIS A 87 -5.37 9.93 -2.86
C HIS A 87 -5.42 8.55 -2.19
N THR A 88 -6.43 7.75 -2.56
CA THR A 88 -6.63 6.39 -2.04
C THR A 88 -6.23 5.36 -3.09
N PHE A 89 -5.61 4.29 -2.64
CA PHE A 89 -5.26 3.14 -3.47
C PHE A 89 -6.16 1.94 -3.11
N VAL A 90 -6.57 1.18 -4.12
CA VAL A 90 -7.33 -0.05 -3.93
C VAL A 90 -6.68 -1.18 -4.71
N ASP A 91 -6.48 -2.29 -4.01
CA ASP A 91 -5.88 -3.50 -4.55
C ASP A 91 -6.93 -4.61 -4.59
N LEU A 92 -7.32 -5.01 -5.81
CA LEU A 92 -8.31 -6.06 -6.02
C LEU A 92 -7.68 -7.43 -6.29
N ARG A 93 -6.34 -7.56 -6.22
CA ARG A 93 -5.64 -8.82 -6.53
C ARG A 93 -6.05 -9.98 -5.62
N GLY A 94 -6.43 -9.72 -4.37
CA GLY A 94 -6.96 -10.74 -3.45
C GLY A 94 -8.28 -11.36 -3.87
N LEU A 95 -8.95 -10.77 -4.87
CA LEU A 95 -10.13 -11.32 -5.51
C LEU A 95 -9.84 -12.09 -6.80
N SER A 96 -8.60 -12.02 -7.28
CA SER A 96 -8.15 -12.57 -8.55
C SER A 96 -7.41 -13.90 -8.38
N SER A 97 -7.26 -14.65 -9.47
CA SER A 97 -6.37 -15.82 -9.51
C SER A 97 -4.89 -15.47 -9.32
N ILE A 98 -4.52 -14.19 -9.48
CA ILE A 98 -3.15 -13.69 -9.31
C ILE A 98 -2.61 -14.07 -7.92
N GLU A 99 -3.41 -13.89 -6.87
CA GLU A 99 -3.02 -14.24 -5.50
C GLU A 99 -3.26 -15.73 -5.16
N ASN A 100 -3.86 -16.50 -6.09
CA ASN A 100 -4.21 -17.91 -5.89
C ASN A 100 -3.31 -18.85 -6.69
N ASP A 101 -2.00 -18.54 -6.79
CA ASP A 101 -1.01 -19.31 -7.56
C ASP A 101 -1.41 -19.55 -9.03
N GLY A 102 -2.19 -18.65 -9.63
CA GLY A 102 -2.74 -18.81 -10.98
C GLY A 102 -3.88 -19.83 -11.09
N LYS A 103 -4.34 -20.44 -9.98
CA LYS A 103 -5.53 -21.28 -9.96
C LYS A 103 -6.77 -20.41 -10.14
N PRO A 104 -7.66 -20.75 -11.10
CA PRO A 104 -8.85 -19.95 -11.35
C PRO A 104 -9.69 -19.89 -10.07
N LEU A 105 -10.07 -18.66 -9.69
CA LEU A 105 -10.93 -18.38 -8.54
C LEU A 105 -12.32 -17.97 -9.05
N PRO A 106 -13.21 -18.95 -9.35
CA PRO A 106 -14.54 -18.65 -9.85
C PRO A 106 -15.45 -18.13 -8.74
N TRP A 107 -16.14 -17.04 -9.03
CA TRP A 107 -17.15 -16.40 -8.19
C TRP A 107 -18.54 -16.75 -8.72
N SER A 108 -19.38 -17.38 -7.90
CA SER A 108 -20.73 -17.77 -8.32
C SER A 108 -21.76 -16.73 -7.87
N ALA A 109 -22.58 -16.26 -8.81
CA ALA A 109 -23.71 -15.38 -8.55
C ALA A 109 -25.00 -16.02 -9.11
N ARG A 110 -26.08 -16.00 -8.33
CA ARG A 110 -27.39 -16.47 -8.79
C ARG A 110 -28.23 -15.28 -9.27
N GLY A 111 -28.68 -15.31 -10.51
CA GLY A 111 -29.68 -14.37 -11.02
C GLY A 111 -31.06 -14.94 -10.81
N TYR A 112 -31.69 -14.65 -9.67
CA TYR A 112 -33.01 -15.20 -9.30
C TYR A 112 -34.08 -14.89 -10.35
N ASP A 113 -34.04 -13.70 -10.95
CA ASP A 113 -35.02 -13.28 -11.97
C ASP A 113 -34.90 -14.07 -13.27
N LYS A 114 -33.68 -14.45 -13.65
CA LYS A 114 -33.39 -15.21 -14.88
C LYS A 114 -33.31 -16.72 -14.66
N LYS A 115 -33.30 -17.17 -13.40
CA LYS A 115 -33.04 -18.58 -13.00
C LYS A 115 -31.72 -19.13 -13.59
N LEU A 116 -30.74 -18.25 -13.78
CA LEU A 116 -29.42 -18.58 -14.29
C LEU A 116 -28.38 -18.52 -13.18
N ASN A 117 -27.39 -19.43 -13.27
CA ASN A 117 -26.22 -19.42 -12.41
C ASN A 117 -25.04 -18.86 -13.20
N PHE A 118 -24.52 -17.74 -12.74
CA PHE A 118 -23.38 -17.07 -13.34
C PHE A 118 -22.09 -17.44 -12.60
N THR A 119 -21.02 -17.59 -13.37
CA THR A 119 -19.66 -17.79 -12.85
C THR A 119 -18.76 -16.71 -13.43
N LEU A 120 -18.06 -15.98 -12.56
CA LEU A 120 -17.23 -14.84 -12.94
C LEU A 120 -15.83 -14.95 -12.34
N GLY A 121 -14.85 -14.34 -12.99
CA GLY A 121 -13.49 -14.14 -12.50
C GLY A 121 -13.26 -12.64 -12.32
N ILE A 122 -12.38 -12.26 -11.41
CA ILE A 122 -12.04 -10.86 -11.14
C ILE A 122 -10.59 -10.64 -11.58
N CYS A 123 -10.37 -9.78 -12.58
CA CYS A 123 -9.05 -9.56 -13.20
C CYS A 123 -8.36 -10.83 -13.72
N SER A 124 -9.13 -11.89 -13.94
CA SER A 124 -8.63 -13.20 -14.37
C SER A 124 -9.76 -13.99 -15.03
N THR A 125 -9.40 -15.05 -15.73
CA THR A 125 -10.38 -15.97 -16.32
C THR A 125 -11.21 -16.68 -15.24
N ALA A 126 -12.51 -16.82 -15.52
CA ALA A 126 -13.45 -17.62 -14.74
C ALA A 126 -13.46 -19.10 -15.20
N PHE A 127 -12.94 -19.36 -16.40
CA PHE A 127 -13.09 -20.60 -17.11
C PHE A 127 -11.90 -21.54 -16.85
N LYS A 128 -12.19 -22.81 -16.55
CA LYS A 128 -11.14 -23.80 -16.27
C LYS A 128 -10.66 -24.43 -17.58
N LYS A 129 -9.35 -24.67 -17.70
CA LYS A 129 -8.72 -25.32 -18.87
C LYS A 129 -9.31 -26.71 -19.20
N SER A 130 -10.02 -27.36 -18.27
CA SER A 130 -10.63 -28.68 -18.48
C SER A 130 -11.87 -28.66 -19.38
N HIS A 131 -12.47 -27.50 -19.66
CA HIS A 131 -13.69 -27.33 -20.44
C HIS A 131 -13.44 -26.76 -21.85
N ASP A 132 -12.20 -26.87 -22.36
CA ASP A 132 -11.76 -26.26 -23.61
C ASP A 132 -12.12 -27.10 -24.86
N LYS A 133 -13.23 -27.84 -24.83
CA LYS A 133 -13.72 -28.54 -26.03
C LYS A 133 -14.51 -27.53 -26.86
N GLY A 134 -14.13 -27.34 -28.12
CA GLY A 134 -14.66 -26.29 -29.00
C GLY A 134 -16.19 -26.28 -29.15
N ASP A 135 -16.86 -27.42 -28.96
CA ASP A 135 -18.33 -27.53 -29.10
C ASP A 135 -19.11 -27.15 -27.83
N GLU A 136 -18.44 -27.03 -26.68
CA GLU A 136 -19.08 -26.69 -25.39
C GLU A 136 -19.34 -25.19 -25.25
N ILE A 137 -18.59 -24.33 -25.96
CA ILE A 137 -18.65 -22.87 -25.85
C ILE A 137 -19.43 -22.26 -27.02
N LYS A 138 -20.42 -21.40 -26.73
CA LYS A 138 -21.20 -20.68 -27.75
C LYS A 138 -20.34 -19.62 -28.44
N ASP A 139 -20.46 -19.53 -29.77
CA ASP A 139 -19.84 -18.52 -30.64
C ASP A 139 -18.29 -18.56 -30.72
N SER A 140 -17.66 -19.69 -30.37
CA SER A 140 -16.21 -19.93 -30.53
C SER A 140 -15.33 -18.82 -29.92
N VAL A 141 -15.71 -18.29 -28.76
CA VAL A 141 -14.91 -17.32 -28.02
C VAL A 141 -13.69 -17.99 -27.37
N ASN A 142 -12.60 -17.24 -27.17
CA ASN A 142 -11.39 -17.76 -26.53
C ASN A 142 -11.64 -18.11 -25.06
N SER A 143 -11.57 -19.40 -24.73
CA SER A 143 -11.79 -19.94 -23.38
C SER A 143 -10.85 -19.35 -22.32
N SER A 144 -9.61 -19.03 -22.72
CA SER A 144 -8.59 -18.52 -21.80
C SER A 144 -8.87 -17.09 -21.34
N SER A 145 -9.68 -16.34 -22.07
CA SER A 145 -9.96 -14.94 -21.76
C SER A 145 -11.37 -14.68 -21.21
N ILE A 146 -12.20 -15.71 -21.07
CA ILE A 146 -13.56 -15.59 -20.52
C ILE A 146 -13.51 -15.08 -19.07
N GLY A 147 -13.97 -13.84 -18.85
CA GLY A 147 -14.08 -13.23 -17.52
C GLY A 147 -15.38 -13.58 -16.80
N GLY A 148 -16.39 -14.04 -17.53
CA GLY A 148 -17.58 -14.61 -16.92
C GLY A 148 -18.43 -15.36 -17.93
N TYR A 149 -19.22 -16.31 -17.44
CA TYR A 149 -20.13 -17.10 -18.26
C TYR A 149 -21.34 -17.59 -17.46
N TYR A 150 -22.36 -18.04 -18.17
CA TYR A 150 -23.43 -18.89 -17.63
C TYR A 150 -23.62 -20.11 -18.52
N ILE A 151 -24.33 -21.11 -18.01
CA ILE A 151 -24.73 -22.29 -18.77
C ILE A 151 -26.16 -22.07 -19.23
N ASP A 152 -26.38 -22.06 -20.55
CA ASP A 152 -27.71 -21.95 -21.11
C ASP A 152 -28.49 -23.25 -20.87
N PRO A 153 -29.62 -23.23 -20.14
CA PRO A 153 -30.37 -24.44 -19.84
C PRO A 153 -30.98 -25.11 -21.07
N ALA A 154 -31.19 -24.37 -22.17
CA ALA A 154 -31.77 -24.91 -23.40
C ALA A 154 -30.74 -25.67 -24.24
N SER A 155 -29.56 -25.06 -24.46
CA SER A 155 -28.50 -25.64 -25.29
C SER A 155 -27.47 -26.46 -24.51
N GLY A 156 -27.41 -26.30 -23.18
CA GLY A 156 -26.35 -26.87 -22.33
C GLY A 156 -24.96 -26.26 -22.57
N LYS A 157 -24.85 -25.23 -23.40
CA LYS A 157 -23.57 -24.60 -23.78
C LYS A 157 -23.18 -23.49 -22.83
N TYR A 158 -21.87 -23.27 -22.72
CA TYR A 158 -21.31 -22.13 -22.02
C TYR A 158 -21.45 -20.86 -22.86
N VAL A 159 -22.12 -19.85 -22.32
CA VAL A 159 -22.30 -18.55 -22.95
C VAL A 159 -21.42 -17.54 -22.24
N SER A 160 -20.46 -16.95 -22.95
CA SER A 160 -19.58 -15.92 -22.39
C SER A 160 -20.31 -14.58 -22.28
N ILE A 161 -20.16 -13.93 -21.12
CA ILE A 161 -20.71 -12.58 -20.87
C ILE A 161 -19.62 -11.50 -20.89
N GLY A 162 -18.42 -11.85 -21.34
CA GLY A 162 -17.31 -10.92 -21.57
C GLY A 162 -15.94 -11.52 -21.30
N GLU A 163 -14.94 -10.91 -21.90
CA GLU A 163 -13.52 -11.12 -21.68
C GLU A 163 -13.05 -10.36 -20.43
N TYR A 164 -12.21 -11.00 -19.60
CA TYR A 164 -11.73 -10.35 -18.38
C TYR A 164 -10.83 -9.16 -18.73
N SER A 165 -10.98 -8.09 -17.97
CA SER A 165 -10.07 -6.95 -17.95
C SER A 165 -9.34 -6.92 -16.61
N THR A 166 -8.12 -6.42 -16.60
CA THR A 166 -7.32 -6.24 -15.38
C THR A 166 -7.23 -4.78 -14.94
N THR A 167 -7.95 -3.87 -15.60
CA THR A 167 -7.84 -2.43 -15.36
C THR A 167 -9.14 -1.89 -14.74
N PRO A 168 -9.28 -1.91 -13.40
CA PRO A 168 -10.41 -1.30 -12.72
C PRO A 168 -10.37 0.23 -12.86
N VAL A 169 -11.54 0.84 -12.96
CA VAL A 169 -11.70 2.29 -13.13
C VAL A 169 -12.53 2.85 -11.99
N VAL A 170 -12.10 3.97 -11.41
CA VAL A 170 -12.89 4.70 -10.42
C VAL A 170 -14.00 5.48 -11.13
N ARG A 171 -15.25 5.27 -10.72
CA ARG A 171 -16.41 6.04 -11.17
C ARG A 171 -17.11 6.64 -9.96
N GLY A 172 -16.83 7.92 -9.69
CA GLY A 172 -17.34 8.62 -8.51
C GLY A 172 -16.79 8.01 -7.21
N LYS A 173 -17.66 7.43 -6.40
CA LYS A 173 -17.31 6.79 -5.11
C LYS A 173 -17.15 5.27 -5.20
N LYS A 174 -17.42 4.66 -6.36
CA LYS A 174 -17.32 3.22 -6.56
C LYS A 174 -16.23 2.90 -7.58
N ILE A 175 -15.76 1.66 -7.54
CA ILE A 175 -14.81 1.13 -8.52
C ILE A 175 -15.59 0.19 -9.43
N SER A 176 -15.38 0.30 -10.74
CA SER A 176 -15.99 -0.62 -11.70
C SER A 176 -14.95 -1.27 -12.60
N LEU A 177 -15.19 -2.52 -12.96
CA LEU A 177 -14.42 -3.27 -13.93
C LEU A 177 -15.35 -3.72 -15.05
N SER A 178 -14.96 -3.46 -16.30
CA SER A 178 -15.79 -3.70 -17.48
C SER A 178 -15.22 -4.85 -18.29
N TYR A 179 -16.06 -5.84 -18.59
CA TYR A 179 -15.77 -6.96 -19.48
C TYR A 179 -16.57 -6.81 -20.77
N THR A 180 -15.90 -6.96 -21.90
CA THR A 180 -16.48 -6.75 -23.24
C THR A 180 -16.22 -7.98 -24.10
N ASN A 181 -16.75 -8.02 -25.33
CA ASN A 181 -16.42 -9.07 -26.30
C ASN A 181 -16.82 -10.51 -25.88
N GLY A 182 -18.00 -10.67 -25.26
CA GLY A 182 -18.57 -11.98 -24.94
C GLY A 182 -19.18 -12.72 -26.14
N SER A 183 -20.09 -13.66 -25.89
CA SER A 183 -20.91 -14.28 -26.94
C SER A 183 -21.87 -13.25 -27.56
N TYR A 184 -22.47 -13.57 -28.71
CA TYR A 184 -23.41 -12.65 -29.35
C TYR A 184 -24.72 -12.55 -28.58
N CYS A 185 -25.35 -11.38 -28.66
CA CYS A 185 -26.69 -11.12 -28.15
C CYS A 185 -27.72 -11.66 -29.16
N ASP A 186 -28.75 -12.33 -28.67
CA ASP A 186 -29.64 -13.12 -29.54
C ASP A 186 -30.51 -12.22 -30.43
N ASN A 187 -31.01 -11.10 -29.91
CA ASN A 187 -31.97 -10.22 -30.60
C ASN A 187 -31.51 -8.75 -30.68
N LEU A 188 -30.22 -8.46 -30.45
CA LEU A 188 -29.71 -7.09 -30.48
C LEU A 188 -28.64 -6.90 -31.55
N GLN A 189 -28.87 -5.91 -32.40
CA GLN A 189 -27.97 -5.53 -33.48
C GLN A 189 -27.75 -4.02 -33.44
N ASN A 190 -26.56 -3.59 -33.83
CA ASN A 190 -26.25 -2.18 -33.94
C ASN A 190 -27.08 -1.57 -35.08
N SER A 191 -27.96 -0.62 -34.75
CA SER A 191 -28.89 -0.02 -35.74
C SER A 191 -28.19 0.70 -36.89
N LYS A 192 -26.90 1.05 -36.74
CA LYS A 192 -26.12 1.73 -37.78
C LYS A 192 -25.31 0.78 -38.66
N THR A 193 -24.76 -0.30 -38.08
CA THR A 193 -23.88 -1.23 -38.81
C THR A 193 -24.54 -2.56 -39.16
N GLY A 194 -25.68 -2.89 -38.54
CA GLY A 194 -26.34 -4.20 -38.68
C GLY A 194 -25.60 -5.35 -37.98
N GLU A 195 -24.51 -5.07 -37.27
CA GLU A 195 -23.71 -6.10 -36.62
C GLU A 195 -24.36 -6.57 -35.31
N LYS A 196 -24.28 -7.88 -35.05
CA LYS A 196 -24.73 -8.47 -33.78
C LYS A 196 -23.91 -7.90 -32.63
N LEU A 197 -24.60 -7.40 -31.61
CA LEU A 197 -23.94 -6.91 -30.41
C LEU A 197 -23.36 -8.07 -29.60
N ARG A 198 -22.27 -7.78 -28.90
CA ARG A 198 -21.55 -8.73 -28.05
C ARG A 198 -21.96 -8.53 -26.60
N LYS A 199 -22.15 -9.63 -25.88
CA LYS A 199 -22.46 -9.60 -24.45
C LYS A 199 -21.31 -8.95 -23.68
N SER A 200 -21.66 -8.21 -22.64
CA SER A 200 -20.72 -7.47 -21.81
C SER A 200 -21.18 -7.48 -20.35
N THR A 201 -20.24 -7.24 -19.44
CA THR A 201 -20.50 -7.29 -18.01
C THR A 201 -19.82 -6.13 -17.31
N THR A 202 -20.51 -5.49 -16.37
CA THR A 202 -19.96 -4.50 -15.46
C THR A 202 -19.95 -5.06 -14.05
N LEU A 203 -18.77 -5.12 -13.45
CA LEU A 203 -18.56 -5.47 -12.06
C LEU A 203 -18.42 -4.18 -11.25
N LEU A 204 -19.22 -4.04 -10.20
CA LEU A 204 -19.22 -2.88 -9.32
C LEU A 204 -18.72 -3.29 -7.94
N PHE A 205 -17.59 -2.74 -7.51
CA PHE A 205 -17.00 -3.07 -6.22
C PHE A 205 -17.49 -2.11 -5.13
N THR A 206 -17.88 -2.70 -4.00
CA THR A 206 -18.32 -2.03 -2.79
C THR A 206 -17.43 -2.50 -1.62
N CYS A 207 -16.87 -1.55 -0.88
CA CYS A 207 -16.07 -1.84 0.31
C CYS A 207 -16.96 -2.38 1.43
N ASP A 208 -16.57 -3.54 1.97
CA ASP A 208 -17.17 -4.14 3.16
C ASP A 208 -16.04 -4.60 4.09
N ARG A 209 -15.75 -3.80 5.12
CA ARG A 209 -14.62 -4.04 6.04
C ARG A 209 -14.93 -5.10 7.10
N ASP A 210 -16.20 -5.31 7.40
CA ASP A 210 -16.64 -6.19 8.49
C ASP A 210 -16.76 -7.65 8.02
N MET A 211 -16.66 -7.88 6.72
CA MET A 211 -16.73 -9.20 6.13
C MET A 211 -15.46 -10.02 6.40
N LEU A 212 -15.66 -11.23 6.95
CA LEU A 212 -14.58 -12.18 7.25
C LEU A 212 -14.12 -12.99 6.02
N SER A 213 -14.95 -13.08 4.97
CA SER A 213 -14.60 -13.74 3.72
C SER A 213 -13.87 -12.77 2.78
N ARG A 214 -13.23 -13.31 1.72
CA ARG A 214 -12.54 -12.48 0.72
C ARG A 214 -13.50 -11.58 -0.07
N GLY A 215 -14.72 -12.05 -0.31
CA GLY A 215 -15.63 -11.43 -1.27
C GLY A 215 -17.00 -12.11 -1.27
N THR A 216 -18.04 -11.38 -1.67
CA THR A 216 -19.30 -11.95 -2.16
C THR A 216 -19.71 -11.25 -3.44
N ILE A 217 -20.29 -12.00 -4.39
CA ILE A 217 -20.79 -11.46 -5.65
C ILE A 217 -22.31 -11.64 -5.72
N SER A 218 -23.01 -10.60 -6.15
CA SER A 218 -24.46 -10.59 -6.31
C SER A 218 -24.82 -10.09 -7.71
N PHE A 219 -25.76 -10.78 -8.35
CA PHE A 219 -26.36 -10.29 -9.59
C PHE A 219 -27.29 -9.12 -9.25
N VAL A 220 -27.15 -8.01 -9.97
CA VAL A 220 -27.95 -6.81 -9.76
C VAL A 220 -29.04 -6.73 -10.82
N ASP A 221 -28.64 -6.73 -12.09
CA ASP A 221 -29.57 -6.56 -13.20
C ASP A 221 -28.93 -6.99 -14.54
N SER A 222 -29.76 -7.12 -15.58
CA SER A 222 -29.36 -7.34 -16.95
C SER A 222 -30.19 -6.50 -17.92
N ILE A 223 -29.52 -5.78 -18.82
CA ILE A 223 -30.15 -4.98 -19.87
C ILE A 223 -30.20 -5.80 -21.14
N ASP A 224 -31.41 -6.06 -21.63
CA ASP A 224 -31.72 -6.79 -22.88
C ASP A 224 -30.98 -8.14 -23.01
N ASP A 225 -30.69 -8.80 -21.88
CA ASP A 225 -29.90 -10.04 -21.82
C ASP A 225 -28.52 -9.95 -22.50
N CYS A 226 -28.02 -8.73 -22.69
CA CYS A 226 -26.80 -8.42 -23.42
C CYS A 226 -25.76 -7.72 -22.54
N HIS A 227 -26.19 -6.88 -21.59
CA HIS A 227 -25.31 -6.27 -20.61
C HIS A 227 -25.68 -6.70 -19.19
N TYR A 228 -24.72 -7.25 -18.44
CA TYR A 228 -24.96 -7.77 -17.09
C TYR A 228 -24.26 -6.90 -16.05
N ILE A 229 -24.92 -6.67 -14.91
CA ILE A 229 -24.39 -5.85 -13.83
C ILE A 229 -24.32 -6.70 -12.56
N PHE A 230 -23.15 -6.74 -11.95
CA PHE A 230 -22.91 -7.44 -10.69
C PHE A 230 -22.35 -6.49 -9.65
N GLU A 231 -22.75 -6.68 -8.39
CA GLU A 231 -22.13 -6.02 -7.25
C GLU A 231 -21.23 -7.01 -6.51
N ILE A 232 -20.02 -6.57 -6.20
CA ILE A 232 -19.03 -7.32 -5.46
C ILE A 232 -18.75 -6.59 -4.17
N LYS A 233 -19.08 -7.21 -3.03
CA LYS A 233 -18.73 -6.70 -1.70
C LYS A 233 -17.45 -7.38 -1.25
N SER A 234 -16.46 -6.61 -0.81
CA SER A 234 -15.17 -7.15 -0.36
C SER A 234 -14.42 -6.19 0.55
N PRO A 235 -13.65 -6.71 1.53
CA PRO A 235 -12.68 -5.90 2.26
C PRO A 235 -11.53 -5.41 1.35
N HIS A 236 -11.21 -6.12 0.27
CA HIS A 236 -10.17 -5.72 -0.70
C HIS A 236 -10.59 -4.50 -1.52
N ALA A 237 -11.89 -4.24 -1.66
CA ALA A 237 -12.39 -3.03 -2.34
C ALA A 237 -12.27 -1.76 -1.48
N CYS A 238 -11.77 -1.88 -0.25
CA CYS A 238 -11.66 -0.75 0.66
C CYS A 238 -10.46 0.13 0.34
N PRO A 239 -10.63 1.47 0.38
CA PRO A 239 -9.54 2.40 0.16
C PRO A 239 -8.49 2.22 1.26
N THR A 240 -7.28 1.90 0.83
CA THR A 240 -6.09 1.95 1.66
C THR A 240 -5.49 3.34 1.49
N ALA A 241 -5.37 4.07 2.60
CA ALA A 241 -4.67 5.34 2.58
C ALA A 241 -3.20 5.07 2.27
N ALA A 242 -2.56 5.96 1.49
CA ALA A 242 -1.11 5.99 1.42
C ALA A 242 -0.59 6.04 2.86
N LYS A 243 0.25 5.06 3.24
CA LYS A 243 0.80 4.91 4.58
C LYS A 243 1.38 6.27 5.00
N SER A 244 0.69 6.99 5.89
CA SER A 244 1.27 8.17 6.51
C SER A 244 2.40 7.67 7.37
N ASP A 245 3.63 8.03 7.01
CA ASP A 245 4.84 7.50 7.59
C ASP A 245 4.72 7.35 9.13
N ASP A 246 4.93 6.13 9.63
CA ASP A 246 5.05 5.79 11.06
C ASP A 246 6.17 6.56 11.78
N LEU A 247 6.83 7.49 11.08
CA LEU A 247 7.74 8.49 11.59
C LEU A 247 7.17 9.22 12.80
N ALA A 248 5.85 9.41 12.92
CA ALA A 248 5.26 10.02 14.11
C ALA A 248 5.62 9.28 15.41
N VAL A 249 5.63 7.94 15.40
CA VAL A 249 5.99 7.12 16.57
C VAL A 249 7.49 7.22 16.86
N ILE A 250 8.31 7.24 15.79
CA ILE A 250 9.76 7.42 15.89
C ILE A 250 10.11 8.78 16.53
N TRP A 251 9.43 9.85 16.11
CA TRP A 251 9.62 11.19 16.68
C TRP A 251 9.22 11.26 18.16
N ILE A 252 8.16 10.56 18.56
CA ILE A 252 7.72 10.49 19.97
C ILE A 252 8.78 9.78 20.83
N PHE A 253 9.31 8.65 20.37
CA PHE A 253 10.33 7.91 21.09
C PHE A 253 11.62 8.73 21.29
N LEU A 254 12.06 9.43 20.24
CA LEU A 254 13.26 10.29 20.28
C LEU A 254 13.07 11.44 21.29
N LEU A 255 11.91 12.08 21.31
CA LEU A 255 11.59 13.16 22.25
C LEU A 255 11.72 12.68 23.71
N ILE A 256 11.14 11.53 24.04
CA ILE A 256 11.20 10.95 25.40
C ILE A 256 12.64 10.64 25.81
N LEU A 257 13.43 10.06 24.91
CA LEU A 257 14.84 9.73 25.17
C LEU A 257 15.67 10.99 25.46
N VAL A 258 15.47 12.07 24.70
CA VAL A 258 16.15 13.35 24.93
C VAL A 258 15.75 13.97 26.27
N ALA A 259 14.46 13.91 26.64
CA ALA A 259 13.99 14.41 27.93
C ALA A 259 14.61 13.63 29.10
N ALA A 260 14.67 12.29 29.01
CA ALA A 260 15.27 11.45 30.04
C ALA A 260 16.77 11.74 30.22
N LEU A 261 17.53 11.88 29.12
CA LEU A 261 18.94 12.27 29.17
C LEU A 261 19.12 13.64 29.81
N THR A 262 18.27 14.61 29.46
CA THR A 262 18.33 15.97 30.02
C THR A 262 18.14 15.96 31.53
N VAL A 263 17.16 15.21 32.04
CA VAL A 263 16.94 15.07 33.50
C VAL A 263 18.11 14.34 34.16
N PHE A 264 18.65 13.30 33.53
CA PHE A 264 19.79 12.55 34.07
C PHE A 264 21.04 13.43 34.22
N PHE A 265 21.38 14.23 33.21
CA PHE A 265 22.54 15.12 33.25
C PHE A 265 22.35 16.29 34.23
N LEU A 266 21.16 16.90 34.29
CA LEU A 266 20.86 17.99 35.23
C LEU A 266 20.83 17.47 36.68
N GLY A 267 20.14 16.35 36.92
CA GLY A 267 20.06 15.72 38.23
C GLY A 267 21.42 15.23 38.72
N GLY A 268 22.23 14.60 37.86
CA GLY A 268 23.59 14.17 38.18
C GLY A 268 24.53 15.34 38.51
N SER A 269 24.40 16.45 37.79
CA SER A 269 25.21 17.67 38.05
C SER A 269 24.86 18.29 39.41
N VAL A 270 23.57 18.43 39.73
CA VAL A 270 23.11 18.96 41.02
C VAL A 270 23.45 18.01 42.17
N TYR A 271 23.29 16.70 41.97
CA TYR A 271 23.63 15.68 42.96
C TYR A 271 25.12 15.72 43.32
N ARG A 272 26.01 15.85 42.32
CA ARG A 272 27.46 15.97 42.55
C ARG A 272 27.86 17.28 43.23
N LEU A 273 27.12 18.36 43.02
CA LEU A 273 27.33 19.64 43.70
C LEU A 273 26.94 19.56 45.18
N PHE A 274 25.79 18.96 45.51
CA PHE A 274 25.31 18.88 46.90
C PHE A 274 26.04 17.85 47.77
N THR A 275 26.67 16.84 47.18
CA THR A 275 27.37 15.78 47.95
C THR A 275 28.85 16.04 48.20
N ARG A 276 29.45 17.11 47.63
CA ARG A 276 30.78 17.59 48.06
C ARG A 276 30.67 18.29 49.41
N LYS A 277 30.87 17.54 50.51
CA LYS A 277 31.05 18.10 51.87
C LYS A 277 32.29 19.02 51.91
N PRO A 278 32.27 20.15 52.63
CA PRO A 278 33.46 20.96 52.85
C PRO A 278 34.49 20.16 53.66
N GLN A 279 35.72 20.10 53.17
CA GLN A 279 36.90 19.71 53.95
C GLN A 279 37.10 20.76 55.05
N ILE A 280 36.80 20.41 56.29
CA ILE A 280 37.14 21.20 57.48
C ILE A 280 38.65 21.05 57.67
N THR A 281 39.41 22.09 57.33
CA THR A 281 40.82 22.23 57.66
C THR A 281 40.97 22.35 59.18
N SER A 282 41.45 21.29 59.83
CA SER A 282 41.94 21.38 61.21
C SER A 282 43.32 22.05 61.21
N VAL A 283 43.39 23.30 61.68
CA VAL A 283 44.64 23.95 62.05
C VAL A 283 44.99 23.47 63.46
N SER A 284 46.06 22.70 63.59
CA SER A 284 46.67 22.39 64.90
C SER A 284 47.49 23.58 65.38
N PHE A 285 47.23 24.00 66.62
CA PHE A 285 48.05 24.93 67.40
C PHE A 285 49.27 24.22 67.99
#